data_AF-A0A6J4IGM5-F1
#
_entry.id   AF-A0A6J4IGM5-F1
#
_cell.length_a   1.000
_cell.length_b   1.000
_cell.length_c   1.000
_cell.angle_alpha   90.00
_cell.angle_beta   90.00
_cell.angle_gamma   90.00
#
_symmetry.space_group_name_H-M   'P 1'
#
loop_
_entity.id
_entity.type
_entity.pdbx_description
1 polymer ?
#
loop_
_entity_poly.entity_id
_entity_poly.type
_entity_poly.pdbx_seq_one_letter_code
_entity_poly.pdbx_strand_id
1 'polypeptide(L)'
;MGAPAAVMGDRVTGVCAIHLIPNPASGVPQPGPPLPFSAPLLQNLAMTVLLSGKPAATMGSAGLNTPPHIGLHPTDPFMVPLAQQGIVSGGSATVLIEGRPAARTGSPATMCGALPGSLVGTAATVLIGG
;
A
#
# COMPACT_ATOMS: atom_id res chain seq x y z
N MET A 1 -10.50 -1.00 21.41
CA MET A 1 -10.64 0.42 21.03
C MET A 1 -10.51 0.52 19.52
N GLY A 2 -11.26 1.39 18.85
CA GLY A 2 -11.20 1.53 17.39
C GLY A 2 -9.94 2.25 16.92
N ALA A 3 -9.55 2.07 15.66
CA ALA A 3 -8.47 2.80 15.00
C ALA A 3 -9.02 3.73 13.91
N PRO A 4 -8.36 4.85 13.59
CA PRO A 4 -8.81 5.77 12.54
C PRO A 4 -9.11 5.06 11.23
N ALA A 5 -10.28 5.33 10.66
CA ALA A 5 -10.67 4.83 9.34
C ALA A 5 -9.67 5.27 8.26
N ALA A 6 -9.55 4.47 7.21
CA ALA A 6 -8.81 4.86 6.02
C ALA A 6 -9.75 5.27 4.88
N VAL A 7 -9.31 6.22 4.06
CA VAL A 7 -10.06 6.82 2.96
C VAL A 7 -9.20 6.99 1.71
N MET A 8 -9.82 7.40 0.60
CA MET A 8 -9.13 7.76 -0.63
C MET A 8 -7.97 8.73 -0.36
N GLY A 9 -6.79 8.41 -0.92
CA GLY A 9 -5.57 9.18 -0.78
C GLY A 9 -4.71 8.83 0.45
N ASP A 10 -5.25 8.08 1.41
CA ASP A 10 -4.44 7.46 2.47
C ASP A 10 -3.45 6.47 1.88
N ARG A 11 -2.38 6.13 2.61
CA ARG A 11 -1.21 5.49 2.00
C ARG A 11 -0.88 4.14 2.60
N VAL A 12 -0.63 3.17 1.73
CA VAL A 12 0.16 1.99 2.09
C VAL A 12 1.62 2.41 2.11
N THR A 13 2.30 2.22 3.23
CA THR A 13 3.70 2.55 3.42
C THR A 13 4.51 1.32 3.83
N GLY A 14 5.80 1.36 3.54
CA GLY A 14 6.73 0.31 3.92
C GLY A 14 8.13 0.52 3.33
N VAL A 15 8.93 -0.54 3.36
CA VAL A 15 10.31 -0.55 2.87
C VAL A 15 10.48 -1.68 1.86
N CYS A 16 10.76 -1.33 0.61
CA CYS A 16 10.99 -2.27 -0.47
C CYS A 16 12.47 -2.69 -0.51
N ALA A 17 12.76 -3.98 -0.28
CA ALA A 17 14.12 -4.49 -0.16
C ALA A 17 14.49 -5.53 -1.24
N ILE A 18 13.76 -5.54 -2.36
CA ILE A 18 13.87 -6.58 -3.41
C ILE A 18 14.55 -6.08 -4.70
N HIS A 19 15.09 -4.87 -4.68
CA HIS A 19 15.77 -4.28 -5.83
C HIS A 19 17.18 -4.84 -6.00
N LEU A 20 17.63 -4.93 -7.26
CA LEU A 20 18.98 -5.33 -7.60
C LEU A 20 19.73 -4.19 -8.28
N ILE A 21 21.04 -4.11 -8.01
CA ILE A 21 21.98 -3.18 -8.65
C ILE A 21 23.15 -3.96 -9.26
N PRO A 22 23.85 -3.40 -10.27
CA PRO A 22 25.10 -3.99 -10.73
C PRO A 22 26.14 -4.01 -9.62
N ASN A 23 26.83 -5.13 -9.47
CA ASN A 23 28.05 -5.18 -8.70
C ASN A 23 29.14 -4.36 -9.40
N PRO A 24 29.77 -3.37 -8.75
CA PRO A 24 30.77 -2.51 -9.41
C PRO A 24 31.99 -3.25 -9.97
N ALA A 25 32.33 -4.42 -9.42
CA ALA A 25 33.50 -5.19 -9.84
C ALA A 25 33.19 -6.22 -10.93
N SER A 26 32.00 -6.83 -10.92
CA SER A 26 31.64 -7.94 -11.82
C SER A 26 30.51 -7.63 -12.81
N GLY A 27 29.74 -6.55 -12.59
CA GLY A 27 28.52 -6.24 -13.33
C GLY A 27 27.33 -7.16 -13.02
N VAL A 28 27.54 -8.24 -12.26
CA VAL A 28 26.49 -9.19 -11.89
C VAL A 28 25.47 -8.52 -10.94
N PRO A 29 24.16 -8.79 -11.08
CA PRO A 29 23.15 -8.26 -10.16
C PRO A 29 23.40 -8.69 -8.70
N GLN A 30 23.31 -7.74 -7.77
CA GLN A 30 23.38 -7.94 -6.32
C GLN A 30 22.27 -7.15 -5.61
N PRO A 31 21.89 -7.50 -4.36
CA PRO A 31 20.91 -6.72 -3.60
C PRO A 31 21.30 -5.25 -3.49
N GLY A 32 20.36 -4.37 -3.87
CA GLY A 32 20.47 -2.93 -3.70
C GLY A 32 20.08 -2.47 -2.29
N PRO A 33 20.34 -1.20 -1.95
CA PRO A 33 19.81 -0.62 -0.71
C PRO A 33 18.28 -0.63 -0.71
N PRO A 34 17.64 -0.77 0.46
CA PRO A 34 16.18 -0.72 0.57
C PRO A 34 15.65 0.66 0.17
N LEU A 35 14.53 0.67 -0.55
CA LEU A 35 13.85 1.89 -0.99
C LEU A 35 12.56 2.12 -0.21
N PRO A 36 12.19 3.37 0.08
CA PRO A 36 10.87 3.66 0.66
C PRO A 36 9.76 3.24 -0.31
N PHE A 37 8.63 2.83 0.25
CA PHE A 37 7.40 2.57 -0.48
C PHE A 37 6.26 3.42 0.08
N SER A 38 5.50 4.05 -0.80
CA SER A 38 4.36 4.88 -0.44
C SER A 38 3.36 4.94 -1.59
N ALA A 39 2.25 4.21 -1.47
CA ALA A 39 1.20 4.16 -2.48
C ALA A 39 -0.11 4.80 -1.97
N PRO A 40 -0.58 5.91 -2.56
CA PRO A 40 -1.90 6.47 -2.22
C PRO A 40 -3.03 5.57 -2.75
N LEU A 41 -4.01 5.30 -1.90
CA LEU A 41 -5.19 4.52 -2.25
C LEU A 41 -6.10 5.31 -3.19
N LEU A 42 -6.09 4.92 -4.46
CA LEU A 42 -6.86 5.58 -5.54
C LEU A 42 -7.74 4.59 -6.31
N GLN A 43 -7.61 3.29 -6.03
CA GLN A 43 -8.26 2.20 -6.75
C GLN A 43 -9.04 1.32 -5.77
N ASN A 44 -10.10 0.65 -6.27
CA ASN A 44 -10.89 -0.32 -5.50
C ASN A 44 -11.41 0.22 -4.15
N LEU A 45 -11.75 1.51 -4.09
CA LEU A 45 -12.34 2.17 -2.93
C LEU A 45 -13.85 1.85 -2.84
N ALA A 46 -14.47 2.20 -1.72
CA ALA A 46 -15.92 2.20 -1.57
C ALA A 46 -16.50 3.53 -2.06
N MET A 47 -17.18 3.50 -3.20
CA MET A 47 -17.59 4.72 -3.91
C MET A 47 -18.89 5.32 -3.37
N THR A 48 -19.70 4.54 -2.65
CA THR A 48 -21.00 4.98 -2.11
C THR A 48 -20.93 5.39 -0.64
N VAL A 49 -19.88 5.00 0.07
CA VAL A 49 -19.68 5.32 1.49
C VAL A 49 -18.52 6.29 1.65
N LEU A 50 -18.83 7.50 2.09
CA LEU A 50 -17.85 8.55 2.32
C LEU A 50 -17.56 8.71 3.81
N LEU A 51 -16.27 8.81 4.16
CA LEU A 51 -15.81 9.17 5.50
C LEU A 51 -15.02 10.46 5.38
N SER A 52 -15.38 11.49 6.16
CA SER A 52 -14.81 12.84 6.02
C SER A 52 -14.87 13.38 4.57
N GLY A 53 -15.94 13.07 3.85
CA GLY A 53 -16.15 13.51 2.47
C GLY A 53 -15.36 12.78 1.39
N LYS A 54 -14.63 11.71 1.73
CA LYS A 54 -13.83 10.91 0.79
C LYS A 54 -14.30 9.44 0.74
N PRO A 55 -14.21 8.77 -0.42
CA PRO A 55 -14.49 7.34 -0.53
C PRO A 55 -13.74 6.52 0.52
N ALA A 56 -14.43 5.62 1.23
CA ALA A 56 -13.81 4.81 2.26
C ALA A 56 -12.88 3.74 1.66
N ALA A 57 -11.78 3.44 2.36
CA ALA A 57 -10.92 2.32 2.00
C ALA A 57 -11.42 1.02 2.63
N THR A 58 -11.26 -0.07 1.90
CA THR A 58 -11.65 -1.43 2.30
C THR A 58 -10.54 -2.41 1.93
N MET A 59 -10.66 -3.67 2.36
CA MET A 59 -9.82 -4.74 1.84
C MET A 59 -9.90 -4.77 0.31
N GLY A 60 -8.73 -4.84 -0.34
CA GLY A 60 -8.57 -4.76 -1.78
C GLY A 60 -8.42 -3.34 -2.34
N SER A 61 -8.64 -2.29 -1.54
CA SER A 61 -8.27 -0.92 -1.95
C SER A 61 -6.78 -0.85 -2.23
N ALA A 62 -6.41 -0.13 -3.30
CA ALA A 62 -5.07 -0.19 -3.85
C ALA A 62 -4.57 1.16 -4.39
N GLY A 63 -3.26 1.21 -4.59
CA GLY A 63 -2.54 2.35 -5.15
C GLY A 63 -1.24 1.92 -5.81
N LEU A 64 -0.62 2.84 -6.55
CA LEU A 64 0.73 2.64 -7.11
C LEU A 64 1.75 3.43 -6.31
N ASN A 65 2.94 2.86 -6.12
CA ASN A 65 4.04 3.53 -5.45
C ASN A 65 4.33 4.90 -6.08
N THR A 66 4.41 5.94 -5.25
CA THR A 66 4.64 7.33 -5.67
C THR A 66 5.64 8.02 -4.72
N PRO A 67 6.82 8.45 -5.20
CA PRO A 67 7.32 8.26 -6.57
C PRO A 67 7.55 6.77 -6.88
N PRO A 68 7.44 6.35 -8.15
CA PRO A 68 7.77 4.98 -8.53
C PRO A 68 9.25 4.71 -8.23
N HIS A 69 9.57 3.47 -7.89
CA HIS A 69 10.95 3.01 -7.87
C HIS A 69 11.54 3.27 -9.24
N ILE A 70 12.54 4.14 -9.28
CA ILE A 70 13.37 4.33 -10.45
C ILE A 70 14.17 3.05 -10.56
N GLY A 71 14.06 2.36 -11.70
CA GLY A 71 14.77 1.11 -11.91
C GLY A 71 16.25 1.33 -11.68
N LEU A 72 16.78 0.77 -10.59
CA LEU A 72 18.20 0.90 -10.27
C LEU A 72 19.05 0.10 -11.28
N HIS A 73 18.42 -0.80 -12.06
CA HIS A 73 19.02 -1.57 -13.13
C HIS A 73 17.98 -2.14 -14.12
N PRO A 74 18.30 -2.38 -15.42
CA PRO A 74 17.40 -3.04 -16.37
C PRO A 74 16.97 -4.47 -16.00
N THR A 75 17.70 -5.16 -15.11
CA THR A 75 17.30 -6.49 -14.63
C THR A 75 16.45 -6.44 -13.36
N ASP A 76 16.01 -5.25 -12.91
CA ASP A 76 15.09 -5.15 -11.79
C ASP A 76 13.69 -5.62 -12.22
N PRO A 77 13.20 -6.76 -11.69
CA PRO A 77 11.92 -7.32 -12.12
C PRO A 77 10.72 -6.43 -11.74
N PHE A 78 10.90 -5.42 -10.89
CA PHE A 78 9.83 -4.54 -10.40
C PHE A 78 9.83 -3.16 -11.07
N MET A 79 10.53 -2.99 -12.20
CA MET A 79 10.44 -1.79 -13.04
C MET A 79 9.02 -1.59 -13.64
N VAL A 80 8.24 -2.66 -13.79
CA VAL A 80 6.89 -2.59 -14.38
C VAL A 80 5.90 -1.91 -13.43
N PRO A 81 5.06 -0.95 -13.87
CA PRO A 81 4.15 -0.20 -12.99
C PRO A 81 3.20 -1.07 -12.15
N LEU A 82 2.66 -2.14 -12.72
CA LEU A 82 1.77 -3.08 -12.02
C LEU A 82 2.49 -3.88 -10.92
N ALA A 83 3.82 -3.97 -10.99
CA ALA A 83 4.64 -4.68 -10.01
C ALA A 83 4.94 -3.83 -8.77
N GLN A 84 4.57 -2.54 -8.77
CA GLN A 84 4.76 -1.60 -7.66
C GLN A 84 3.44 -1.22 -6.96
N GLN A 85 2.48 -2.13 -6.96
CA GLN A 85 1.17 -1.92 -6.35
C GLN A 85 1.21 -2.12 -4.84
N GLY A 86 0.55 -1.22 -4.11
CA GLY A 86 0.21 -1.37 -2.71
C GLY A 86 -1.25 -1.75 -2.58
N ILE A 87 -1.57 -2.85 -1.91
CA ILE A 87 -2.94 -3.37 -1.76
C ILE A 87 -3.22 -3.62 -0.29
N VAL A 88 -4.34 -3.11 0.22
CA VAL A 88 -4.82 -3.44 1.56
C VAL A 88 -5.24 -4.91 1.59
N SER A 89 -4.54 -5.73 2.36
CA SER A 89 -4.74 -7.19 2.43
C SER A 89 -5.62 -7.61 3.61
N GLY A 90 -5.94 -6.70 4.53
CA GLY A 90 -6.88 -6.97 5.62
C GLY A 90 -7.53 -5.71 6.20
N GLY A 91 -8.69 -5.90 6.82
CA GLY A 91 -9.51 -4.85 7.42
C GLY A 91 -10.14 -5.30 8.73
N SER A 92 -11.22 -4.64 9.14
CA SER A 92 -12.03 -5.04 10.29
C SER A 92 -12.74 -6.37 10.05
N ALA A 93 -12.80 -7.21 11.08
CA ALA A 93 -13.55 -8.46 11.11
C ALA A 93 -15.06 -8.24 11.34
N THR A 94 -15.45 -7.09 11.90
CA THR A 94 -16.85 -6.82 12.31
C THR A 94 -17.48 -5.65 11.57
N VAL A 95 -16.69 -4.72 11.05
CA VAL A 95 -17.18 -3.56 10.30
C VAL A 95 -16.94 -3.78 8.81
N LEU A 96 -18.05 -3.87 8.07
CA LEU A 96 -18.04 -3.97 6.62
C LEU A 96 -18.50 -2.64 6.00
N ILE A 97 -17.84 -2.26 4.91
CA ILE A 97 -18.26 -1.16 4.05
C ILE A 97 -18.44 -1.75 2.65
N GLU A 98 -19.65 -1.61 2.10
CA GLU A 98 -20.04 -2.25 0.83
C GLU A 98 -19.76 -3.77 0.82
N GLY A 99 -20.01 -4.44 1.95
CA GLY A 99 -19.79 -5.88 2.11
C GLY A 99 -18.31 -6.29 2.22
N ARG A 100 -17.37 -5.34 2.21
CA ARG A 100 -15.92 -5.61 2.32
C ARG A 100 -15.38 -5.19 3.69
N PRO A 101 -14.41 -5.91 4.28
CA PRO A 101 -13.74 -5.51 5.52
C PRO A 101 -13.26 -4.05 5.45
N ALA A 102 -13.70 -3.21 6.38
CA ALA A 102 -13.36 -1.80 6.39
C ALA A 102 -11.88 -1.61 6.77
N ALA A 103 -11.13 -0.81 6.00
CA ALA A 103 -9.72 -0.58 6.25
C ALA A 103 -9.52 0.54 7.27
N ARG A 104 -8.51 0.39 8.12
CA ARG A 104 -8.17 1.34 9.19
C ARG A 104 -6.66 1.48 9.33
N THR A 105 -6.23 2.48 10.08
CA THR A 105 -4.81 2.64 10.40
C THR A 105 -4.27 1.36 11.05
N GLY A 106 -3.15 0.87 10.52
CA GLY A 106 -2.55 -0.40 10.91
C GLY A 106 -3.13 -1.63 10.21
N SER A 107 -4.10 -1.47 9.30
CA SER A 107 -4.52 -2.56 8.40
C SER A 107 -3.30 -3.13 7.67
N PRO A 108 -3.16 -4.47 7.61
CA PRO A 108 -2.08 -5.08 6.85
C PRO A 108 -2.28 -4.80 5.36
N ALA A 109 -1.16 -4.63 4.67
CA ALA A 109 -1.11 -4.43 3.24
C ALA A 109 0.04 -5.24 2.64
N THR A 110 -0.02 -5.44 1.34
CA THR A 110 1.09 -5.94 0.54
C THR A 110 1.59 -4.85 -0.38
N MET A 111 2.90 -4.78 -0.56
CA MET A 111 3.58 -3.92 -1.53
C MET A 111 4.48 -4.77 -2.43
N CYS A 112 5.13 -4.16 -3.43
CA CYS A 112 6.09 -4.74 -4.38
C CYS A 112 6.44 -6.22 -4.17
N GLY A 113 6.01 -7.11 -5.08
CA GLY A 113 6.35 -8.54 -4.98
C GLY A 113 5.80 -9.24 -3.72
N ALA A 114 4.69 -8.74 -3.15
CA ALA A 114 4.03 -9.22 -1.94
C ALA A 114 4.81 -9.04 -0.62
N LEU A 115 5.73 -8.07 -0.57
CA LEU A 115 6.33 -7.64 0.69
C LEU A 115 5.29 -7.05 1.65
N PRO A 116 5.50 -7.15 2.98
CA PRO A 116 4.58 -6.59 3.96
C PRO A 116 4.62 -5.05 3.97
N GLY A 117 3.45 -4.43 3.95
CA GLY A 117 3.25 -3.00 4.17
C GLY A 117 2.17 -2.74 5.21
N SER A 118 2.01 -1.47 5.58
CA SER A 118 0.97 -1.04 6.53
C SER A 118 0.20 0.15 6.00
N LEU A 119 -1.10 0.17 6.25
CA LEU A 119 -1.95 1.32 5.92
C LEU A 119 -1.86 2.41 6.99
N VAL A 120 -1.61 3.64 6.57
CA VAL A 120 -1.68 4.84 7.41
C VAL A 120 -2.94 5.61 7.01
N GLY A 121 -3.97 5.56 7.86
CA GLY A 121 -5.23 6.27 7.64
C GLY A 121 -5.21 7.67 8.23
N THR A 122 -5.92 8.62 7.61
CA THR A 122 -5.97 10.01 8.08
C THR A 122 -7.35 10.46 8.58
N ALA A 123 -8.41 9.66 8.41
CA ALA A 123 -9.77 10.01 8.84
C ALA A 123 -9.98 9.78 10.36
N ALA A 124 -9.29 10.57 11.19
CA ALA A 124 -9.27 10.43 12.65
C ALA A 124 -10.62 10.69 13.36
N THR A 125 -11.60 11.28 12.68
CA THR A 125 -12.94 11.53 13.23
C THR A 125 -13.85 10.29 13.24
N VAL A 126 -13.46 9.22 12.53
CA VAL A 126 -14.18 7.94 12.49
C VAL A 126 -13.24 6.83 12.94
N LEU A 127 -13.58 6.16 14.04
CA LEU A 127 -12.80 5.02 14.56
C LEU A 127 -13.50 3.70 14.21
N ILE A 128 -12.78 2.80 13.55
CA ILE A 128 -13.26 1.47 13.15
C ILE A 128 -12.77 0.41 14.13
N GLY A 129 -13.68 -0.45 14.57
CA GLY A 129 -13.40 -1.55 15.50
C GLY A 129 -12.55 -2.68 14.91
N GLY A 130 -12.28 -3.66 15.78
CA GLY A 130 -11.67 -4.94 15.43
C GLY A 130 -12.58 -5.72 14.52
#